data_AF-A0A7R9B1D7-F1
#
_entry.id   AF-A0A7R9B1D7-F1
#
_cell.length_a   1.000
_cell.length_b   1.000
_cell.length_c   1.000
_cell.angle_alpha   90.00
_cell.angle_beta   90.00
_cell.angle_gamma   90.00
#
_symmetry.space_group_name_H-M   'P 1'
#
loop_
_entity.id
_entity.type
_entity.pdbx_description
1 polymer ?
#
loop_
_entity_poly.entity_id
_entity_poly.type
_entity_poly.pdbx_seq_one_letter_code
_entity_poly.pdbx_strand_id
1 'polypeptide(L)'
;MLQVLENETTKSYVSGIGLHWYTDESTDPIIIDQTHELFPDKFLFYTEACELVQVTRDTLGDWAVGEHYGNSMFQAFNHWVNAWADWNMAINEYGGPSTYGYNAAIIVNATGDEFYKQPPYYFQTHFSAFIPPGSKRIEMTVEDGESPFMNVAFLTPDSTIVSVIMNP
;
A
#
# COMPACT_ATOMS: atom_id res chain seq x y z
N MET A 1 -2.40 21.66 4.74
CA MET A 1 -1.24 20.87 4.30
C MET A 1 -0.94 21.03 2.80
N LEU A 2 -1.83 21.58 1.97
CA LEU A 2 -1.64 21.70 0.52
C LEU A 2 -1.46 23.15 0.00
N GLN A 3 -1.05 24.08 0.87
CA GLN A 3 -0.83 25.50 0.51
C GLN A 3 0.17 25.70 -0.64
N VAL A 4 1.09 24.73 -0.83
CA VAL A 4 2.03 24.69 -1.94
C VAL A 4 1.32 24.67 -3.30
N LEU A 5 0.15 24.03 -3.39
CA LEU A 5 -0.62 23.88 -4.62
C LEU A 5 -1.61 25.03 -4.88
N GLU A 6 -1.78 25.96 -3.93
CA GLU A 6 -2.57 27.18 -4.12
C GLU A 6 -1.85 28.22 -5.00
N ASN A 7 -0.52 28.08 -5.15
CA ASN A 7 0.28 28.92 -6.05
C ASN A 7 0.38 28.27 -7.43
N GLU A 8 -0.19 28.91 -8.46
CA GLU A 8 -0.22 28.37 -9.84
C GLU A 8 1.17 28.08 -10.43
N THR A 9 2.16 28.95 -10.16
CA THR A 9 3.54 28.72 -10.62
C THR A 9 4.09 27.45 -9.99
N THR A 10 3.94 27.27 -8.68
CA THR A 10 4.39 26.06 -7.98
C THR A 10 3.62 24.82 -8.44
N LYS A 11 2.29 24.93 -8.54
CA LYS A 11 1.40 23.85 -9.00
C LYS A 11 1.80 23.32 -10.38
N SER A 12 2.33 24.17 -11.27
CA SER A 12 2.80 23.77 -12.59
C SER A 12 4.04 22.86 -12.56
N TYR A 13 4.84 22.92 -11.50
CA TYR A 13 6.01 22.05 -11.32
C TYR A 13 5.68 20.73 -10.60
N VAL A 14 4.51 20.64 -9.96
CA VAL A 14 4.12 19.48 -9.17
C VAL A 14 3.24 18.54 -9.99
N SER A 15 3.68 17.29 -10.15
CA SER A 15 2.92 16.27 -10.88
C SER A 15 1.97 15.46 -9.98
N GLY A 16 2.29 15.36 -8.68
CA GLY A 16 1.54 14.52 -7.75
C GLY A 16 1.91 14.80 -6.29
N ILE A 17 1.24 14.10 -5.38
CA ILE A 17 1.38 14.22 -3.93
C ILE A 17 1.84 12.87 -3.38
N GLY A 18 2.94 12.89 -2.63
CA GLY A 18 3.46 11.74 -1.90
C GLY A 18 2.79 11.61 -0.52
N LEU A 19 2.42 10.40 -0.14
CA LEU A 19 1.81 10.02 1.13
C LEU A 19 2.66 8.93 1.79
N HIS A 20 2.66 8.88 3.12
CA HIS A 20 3.33 7.83 3.89
C HIS A 20 2.30 7.09 4.74
N TRP A 21 2.44 5.78 4.89
CA TRP A 21 1.54 4.95 5.70
C TRP A 21 2.20 4.56 7.02
N TYR A 22 1.71 5.12 8.13
CA TYR A 22 2.27 4.92 9.48
C TYR A 22 1.27 5.07 10.63
N THR A 23 0.25 5.91 10.46
CA THR A 23 -0.74 6.22 11.51
C THR A 23 -2.15 6.25 10.94
N ASP A 24 -2.33 5.60 9.79
CA ASP A 24 -3.56 5.65 9.01
C ASP A 24 -4.70 4.90 9.70
N GLU A 25 -4.41 3.99 10.63
CA GLU A 25 -5.42 3.42 11.54
C GLU A 25 -6.16 4.47 12.37
N SER A 26 -5.53 5.63 12.60
CA SER A 26 -6.11 6.77 13.32
C SER A 26 -6.59 7.89 12.39
N THR A 27 -6.57 7.68 11.07
CA THR A 27 -6.89 8.70 10.08
C THR A 27 -7.89 8.17 9.07
N ASP A 28 -9.05 8.85 8.96
CA ASP A 28 -10.08 8.45 8.01
C ASP A 28 -9.58 8.65 6.56
N PRO A 29 -9.65 7.62 5.68
CA PRO A 29 -9.18 7.72 4.29
C PRO A 29 -9.94 8.77 3.46
N ILE A 30 -11.07 9.30 3.94
CA ILE A 30 -11.78 10.43 3.32
C ILE A 30 -10.88 11.64 3.04
N ILE A 31 -9.79 11.82 3.81
CA ILE A 31 -8.84 12.91 3.55
C ILE A 31 -8.12 12.76 2.20
N ILE A 32 -7.98 11.54 1.72
CA ILE A 32 -7.36 11.22 0.43
C ILE A 32 -8.34 11.58 -0.69
N ASP A 33 -9.62 11.24 -0.53
CA ASP A 33 -10.69 11.67 -1.45
C ASP A 33 -10.77 13.19 -1.54
N GLN A 34 -10.81 13.88 -0.40
CA GLN A 34 -10.82 15.35 -0.34
C GLN A 34 -9.58 15.96 -1.03
N THR A 35 -8.42 15.32 -0.88
CA THR A 35 -7.19 15.75 -1.55
C THR A 35 -7.31 15.61 -3.06
N HIS A 36 -7.85 14.48 -3.55
CA HIS A 36 -8.12 14.28 -4.97
C HIS A 36 -9.15 15.27 -5.51
N GLU A 37 -10.25 15.53 -4.78
CA GLU A 37 -11.28 16.48 -5.19
C GLU A 37 -10.74 17.91 -5.35
N LEU A 38 -9.84 18.34 -4.46
CA LEU A 38 -9.20 19.65 -4.54
C LEU A 38 -8.18 19.75 -5.69
N PHE A 39 -7.47 18.65 -5.99
CA PHE A 39 -6.38 18.61 -6.97
C PHE A 39 -6.47 17.39 -7.89
N PRO A 40 -7.54 17.27 -8.70
CA PRO A 40 -7.81 16.05 -9.47
C PRO A 40 -6.80 15.80 -10.60
N ASP A 41 -6.04 16.82 -10.98
CA ASP A 41 -4.95 16.73 -11.96
C ASP A 41 -3.64 16.19 -11.37
N LYS A 42 -3.57 15.95 -10.05
CA LYS A 42 -2.39 15.46 -9.34
C LYS A 42 -2.57 14.01 -8.96
N PHE A 43 -1.63 13.16 -9.36
CA PHE A 43 -1.63 11.76 -8.92
C PHE A 43 -1.29 11.68 -7.43
N LEU A 44 -1.81 10.65 -6.76
CA LEU A 44 -1.51 10.34 -5.36
C LEU A 44 -0.66 9.08 -5.30
N PHE A 45 0.40 9.09 -4.49
CA PHE A 45 1.32 7.98 -4.37
C PHE A 45 1.68 7.77 -2.90
N TYR A 46 1.37 6.60 -2.33
CA TYR A 46 2.01 6.15 -1.10
C TYR A 46 3.47 5.80 -1.39
N THR A 47 4.36 6.76 -1.18
CA THR A 47 5.79 6.65 -1.51
C THR A 47 6.56 5.77 -0.54
N GLU A 48 5.97 5.51 0.63
CA GLU A 48 6.59 4.79 1.73
C GLU A 48 5.52 4.23 2.67
N ALA A 49 5.70 2.98 3.09
CA ALA A 49 4.85 2.30 4.03
C ALA A 49 5.66 1.25 4.77
N CYS A 50 5.49 1.14 6.08
CA CYS A 50 6.14 0.11 6.88
C CYS A 50 5.32 -0.16 8.13
N GLU A 51 5.12 -1.44 8.44
CA GLU A 51 4.65 -1.81 9.77
C GLU A 51 5.74 -1.53 10.80
N LEU A 52 5.39 -0.83 11.87
CA LEU A 52 6.33 -0.37 12.90
C LEU A 52 6.59 -1.43 13.99
N VAL A 53 6.23 -2.68 13.70
CA VAL A 53 6.47 -3.85 14.54
C VAL A 53 7.86 -4.42 14.26
N GLN A 54 8.66 -4.64 15.30
CA GLN A 54 9.98 -5.24 15.14
C GLN A 54 9.89 -6.72 14.76
N VAL A 55 10.81 -7.18 13.90
CA VAL A 55 10.98 -8.61 13.64
C VAL A 55 11.52 -9.30 14.88
N THR A 56 10.78 -10.31 15.32
CA THR A 56 11.10 -11.22 16.41
C THR A 56 10.71 -12.63 15.96
N ARG A 57 11.06 -13.64 16.76
CA ARG A 57 10.61 -15.01 16.50
C ARG A 57 9.09 -15.14 16.42
N ASP A 58 8.36 -14.33 17.20
CA ASP A 58 6.91 -14.40 17.29
C ASP A 58 6.21 -13.63 16.15
N THR A 59 6.92 -12.69 15.51
CA THR A 59 6.38 -11.88 14.39
C THR A 59 6.83 -12.39 13.01
N LEU A 60 7.73 -13.38 12.96
CA LEU A 60 8.02 -14.14 11.74
C LEU A 60 6.79 -14.95 11.33
N GLY A 61 6.29 -14.70 10.13
CA GLY A 61 5.10 -15.37 9.60
C GLY A 61 3.77 -14.83 10.13
N ASP A 62 3.76 -13.70 10.86
CA ASP A 62 2.52 -13.14 11.42
C ASP A 62 1.57 -12.67 10.31
N TRP A 63 0.42 -13.32 10.24
CA TRP A 63 -0.60 -13.07 9.23
C TRP A 63 -1.26 -11.70 9.38
N ALA A 64 -1.44 -11.24 10.63
CA ALA A 64 -2.05 -9.94 10.92
C ALA A 64 -1.23 -8.79 10.29
N VAL A 65 0.10 -8.91 10.29
CA VAL A 65 0.98 -7.95 9.60
C VAL A 65 0.70 -7.96 8.09
N GLY A 66 0.43 -9.11 7.49
CA GLY A 66 0.00 -9.21 6.09
C GLY A 66 -1.35 -8.52 5.84
N GLU A 67 -2.33 -8.75 6.70
CA GLU A 67 -3.66 -8.14 6.61
C GLU A 67 -3.62 -6.62 6.76
N HIS A 68 -2.73 -6.08 7.60
CA HIS A 68 -2.52 -4.63 7.72
C HIS A 68 -2.04 -4.01 6.41
N TYR A 69 -1.06 -4.63 5.74
CA TYR A 69 -0.62 -4.22 4.41
C TYR A 69 -1.76 -4.34 3.39
N GLY A 70 -2.50 -5.45 3.44
CA GLY A 70 -3.70 -5.66 2.63
C GLY A 70 -4.70 -4.52 2.77
N ASN A 71 -5.13 -4.23 4.00
CA ASN A 71 -6.06 -3.15 4.33
C ASN A 71 -5.54 -1.80 3.82
N SER A 72 -4.26 -1.49 4.05
CA SER A 72 -3.63 -0.26 3.52
C SER A 72 -3.75 -0.14 2.00
N MET A 73 -3.43 -1.21 1.25
CA MET A 73 -3.53 -1.22 -0.20
C MET A 73 -4.99 -1.12 -0.69
N PHE A 74 -5.93 -1.81 -0.04
CA PHE A 74 -7.36 -1.69 -0.37
C PHE A 74 -7.88 -0.27 -0.15
N GLN A 75 -7.53 0.36 0.96
CA GLN A 75 -7.88 1.75 1.23
C GLN A 75 -7.25 2.67 0.19
N ALA A 76 -5.93 2.57 -0.02
CA ALA A 76 -5.22 3.40 -0.99
C ALA A 76 -5.87 3.35 -2.39
N PHE A 77 -6.05 2.14 -2.96
CA PHE A 77 -6.56 2.01 -4.32
C PHE A 77 -8.06 2.31 -4.47
N ASN A 78 -8.84 2.20 -3.39
CA ASN A 78 -10.23 2.66 -3.40
C ASN A 78 -10.37 4.18 -3.27
N HIS A 79 -9.35 4.85 -2.72
CA HIS A 79 -9.31 6.30 -2.47
C HIS A 79 -8.29 7.01 -3.37
N TRP A 80 -8.39 6.83 -4.69
CA TRP A 80 -7.64 7.56 -5.74
C TRP A 80 -6.12 7.40 -5.78
N VAL A 81 -5.51 6.60 -4.90
CA VAL A 81 -4.06 6.38 -4.93
C VAL A 81 -3.67 5.57 -6.17
N ASN A 82 -2.65 6.06 -6.87
CA ASN A 82 -2.17 5.50 -8.12
C ASN A 82 -1.03 4.47 -7.93
N ALA A 83 -0.30 4.53 -6.82
CA ALA A 83 0.81 3.64 -6.52
C ALA A 83 1.03 3.51 -5.00
N TRP A 84 1.64 2.41 -4.59
CA TRP A 84 1.95 2.11 -3.19
C TRP A 84 3.33 1.44 -3.13
N ALA A 85 4.21 1.94 -2.26
CA ALA A 85 5.58 1.47 -2.12
C ALA A 85 5.90 1.09 -0.67
N ASP A 86 6.41 -0.13 -0.50
CA ASP A 86 6.99 -0.61 0.76
C ASP A 86 8.30 0.11 1.06
N TRP A 87 8.70 0.12 2.33
CA TRP A 87 9.89 0.83 2.79
C TRP A 87 11.19 0.08 2.47
N ASN A 88 11.50 -0.99 3.21
CA ASN A 88 12.69 -1.80 2.98
C ASN A 88 12.32 -3.05 2.18
N MET A 89 12.99 -3.28 1.05
CA MET A 89 12.78 -4.52 0.27
C MET A 89 13.14 -5.77 1.07
N ALA A 90 14.17 -5.68 1.92
CA ALA A 90 14.60 -6.76 2.80
C ALA A 90 15.35 -6.21 4.02
N ILE A 91 15.28 -6.92 5.13
CA ILE A 91 16.00 -6.65 6.38
C ILE A 91 16.58 -7.95 6.94
N ASN A 92 17.49 -7.86 7.90
CA ASN A 92 17.95 -9.05 8.63
C ASN A 92 16.95 -9.52 9.70
N GLU A 93 17.24 -10.65 10.32
CA GLU A 93 16.45 -11.28 11.39
C GLU A 93 16.23 -10.41 12.64
N TYR A 94 16.88 -9.24 12.73
CA TYR A 94 16.79 -8.30 13.84
C TYR A 94 16.09 -6.99 13.47
N GLY A 95 15.53 -6.88 12.27
CA GLY A 95 14.86 -5.65 11.83
C GLY A 95 15.78 -4.60 11.23
N GLY A 96 17.01 -4.94 10.87
CA GLY A 96 18.06 -3.98 10.55
C GLY A 96 18.86 -4.25 9.27
N PRO A 97 19.98 -3.53 9.09
CA PRO A 97 20.66 -2.68 10.09
C PRO A 97 19.90 -1.37 10.40
N SER A 98 19.48 -1.19 11.66
CA SER A 98 18.77 0.00 12.18
C SER A 98 18.96 0.06 13.70
N THR A 99 18.86 1.25 14.30
CA THR A 99 18.86 1.42 15.76
C THR A 99 17.55 1.00 16.41
N TYR A 100 16.44 1.00 15.66
CA TYR A 100 15.08 0.78 16.17
C TYR A 100 14.52 -0.60 15.86
N GLY A 101 14.94 -1.21 14.74
CA GLY A 101 14.39 -2.48 14.24
C GLY A 101 12.99 -2.31 13.62
N TYR A 102 12.77 -2.86 12.43
CA TYR A 102 11.50 -2.76 11.69
C TYR A 102 11.05 -4.13 11.14
N ASN A 103 9.93 -4.18 10.41
CA ASN A 103 9.52 -5.31 9.59
C ASN A 103 9.76 -5.03 8.10
N ALA A 104 9.70 -6.09 7.30
CA ALA A 104 9.72 -6.02 5.84
C ALA A 104 9.06 -7.26 5.24
N ALA A 105 8.72 -7.20 3.95
CA ALA A 105 8.23 -8.34 3.20
C ALA A 105 9.24 -9.52 3.15
N ILE A 106 10.55 -9.24 3.21
CA ILE A 106 11.62 -10.25 3.14
C ILE A 106 12.57 -10.11 4.33
N ILE A 107 12.77 -11.23 5.05
CA ILE A 107 13.76 -11.33 6.13
C ILE A 107 14.92 -12.21 5.66
N VAL A 108 16.15 -11.72 5.78
CA VAL A 108 17.35 -12.42 5.32
C VAL A 108 18.11 -13.00 6.50
N ASN A 109 18.31 -14.31 6.49
CA ASN A 109 19.23 -15.02 7.38
C ASN A 109 20.52 -15.32 6.60
N ALA A 110 21.49 -14.41 6.73
CA ALA A 110 22.77 -14.54 6.05
C ALA A 110 23.62 -15.73 6.55
N THR A 111 23.39 -16.20 7.78
CA THR A 111 24.15 -17.34 8.35
C THR A 111 23.67 -18.69 7.81
N GLY A 112 22.38 -18.78 7.47
CA GLY A 112 21.76 -19.94 6.86
C GLY A 112 21.76 -19.96 5.34
N ASP A 113 22.23 -18.87 4.68
CA ASP A 113 22.09 -18.65 3.23
C ASP A 113 20.63 -18.78 2.76
N GLU A 114 19.71 -18.19 3.53
CA GLU A 114 18.27 -18.30 3.30
C GLU A 114 17.55 -16.96 3.54
N PHE A 115 16.32 -16.88 3.05
CA PHE A 115 15.43 -15.77 3.31
C PHE A 115 13.99 -16.25 3.49
N TYR A 116 13.25 -15.51 4.31
CA TYR A 116 11.86 -15.78 4.62
C TYR A 116 10.99 -14.73 3.91
N LYS A 117 10.05 -15.22 3.09
CA LYS A 117 8.98 -14.40 2.55
C LYS A 117 7.87 -14.30 3.59
N GLN A 118 7.68 -13.12 4.15
CA GLN A 118 6.67 -12.85 5.17
C GLN A 118 5.28 -12.71 4.53
N PRO A 119 4.18 -12.81 5.29
CA PRO A 119 2.84 -12.55 4.78
C PRO A 119 2.71 -11.27 3.93
N PRO A 120 3.26 -10.09 4.32
CA PRO A 120 3.24 -8.88 3.50
C PRO A 120 3.73 -9.07 2.06
N TYR A 121 4.75 -9.91 1.83
CA TYR A 121 5.23 -10.24 0.49
C TYR A 121 4.11 -10.78 -0.40
N TYR A 122 3.30 -11.70 0.13
CA TYR A 122 2.22 -12.33 -0.61
C TYR A 122 1.04 -11.38 -0.82
N PHE A 123 0.68 -10.59 0.20
CA PHE A 123 -0.34 -9.54 0.06
C PHE A 123 0.05 -8.52 -1.02
N GLN A 124 1.29 -8.02 -1.01
CA GLN A 124 1.80 -7.14 -2.06
C GLN A 124 1.81 -7.81 -3.44
N THR A 125 2.12 -9.12 -3.50
CA THR A 125 2.12 -9.90 -4.74
C THR A 125 0.72 -10.02 -5.35
N HIS A 126 -0.34 -10.14 -4.54
CA HIS A 126 -1.72 -10.17 -5.02
C HIS A 126 -2.12 -8.92 -5.81
N PHE A 127 -1.46 -7.78 -5.58
CA PHE A 127 -1.63 -6.57 -6.38
C PHE A 127 -0.57 -6.50 -7.50
N SER A 128 0.71 -6.49 -7.13
CA SER A 128 1.82 -6.16 -8.04
C SER A 128 2.02 -7.16 -9.18
N ALA A 129 1.72 -8.45 -8.98
CA ALA A 129 1.91 -9.47 -10.03
C ALA A 129 0.83 -9.42 -11.12
N PHE A 130 -0.35 -8.85 -10.80
CA PHE A 130 -1.54 -8.92 -11.66
C PHE A 130 -2.01 -7.56 -12.17
N ILE A 131 -1.54 -6.45 -11.57
CA ILE A 131 -1.95 -5.10 -11.92
C ILE A 131 -0.74 -4.36 -12.54
N PRO A 132 -0.47 -4.52 -13.84
CA PRO A 132 0.67 -3.87 -14.48
C PRO A 132 0.50 -2.35 -14.56
N PRO A 133 1.59 -1.58 -14.76
CA PRO A 133 1.52 -0.14 -14.99
C PRO A 133 0.54 0.23 -16.11
N GLY A 134 -0.26 1.27 -15.88
CA GLY A 134 -1.31 1.72 -16.81
C GLY A 134 -2.68 1.05 -16.61
N SER A 135 -2.79 0.10 -15.68
CA SER A 135 -4.09 -0.41 -15.24
C SER A 135 -4.95 0.71 -14.64
N LYS A 136 -6.27 0.63 -14.85
CA LYS A 136 -7.24 1.60 -14.36
C LYS A 136 -8.14 0.93 -13.34
N ARG A 137 -8.22 1.49 -12.13
CA ARG A 137 -9.22 1.05 -11.15
C ARG A 137 -10.62 1.26 -11.74
N ILE A 138 -11.47 0.25 -11.63
CA ILE A 138 -12.87 0.30 -12.04
C ILE A 138 -13.77 0.13 -10.82
N GLU A 139 -15.00 0.62 -10.91
CA GLU A 139 -15.99 0.44 -9.84
C GLU A 139 -16.31 -1.05 -9.68
N MET A 140 -16.40 -1.49 -8.43
CA MET A 140 -16.80 -2.84 -8.04
C MET A 140 -17.85 -2.68 -6.96
N THR A 141 -19.04 -3.21 -7.20
CA THR A 141 -20.18 -3.15 -6.28
C THR A 141 -20.50 -4.55 -5.78
N VAL A 142 -20.93 -4.65 -4.53
CA VAL A 142 -21.45 -5.88 -3.95
C VAL A 142 -22.97 -5.75 -3.92
N GLU A 143 -23.67 -6.69 -4.58
CA GLU A 143 -25.13 -6.75 -4.52
C GLU A 143 -25.58 -7.18 -3.11
N ASP A 144 -26.67 -6.60 -2.62
CA ASP A 144 -27.39 -6.98 -1.39
C ASP A 144 -26.77 -6.64 0.00
N GLY A 145 -25.93 -5.59 0.12
CA GLY A 145 -25.65 -4.95 1.42
C GLY A 145 -24.16 -4.73 1.72
N GLU A 146 -23.83 -4.60 3.01
CA GLU A 146 -22.45 -4.48 3.46
C GLU A 146 -21.71 -5.82 3.29
N SER A 147 -20.56 -5.79 2.62
CA SER A 147 -19.70 -6.95 2.46
C SER A 147 -18.72 -7.05 3.63
N PRO A 148 -18.52 -8.24 4.23
CA PRO A 148 -17.42 -8.45 5.16
C PRO A 148 -16.04 -8.46 4.46
N PHE A 149 -16.03 -8.45 3.12
CA PHE A 149 -14.82 -8.53 2.32
C PHE A 149 -14.37 -7.16 1.83
N MET A 150 -13.06 -6.94 1.85
CA MET A 150 -12.45 -5.84 1.10
C MET A 150 -12.26 -6.25 -0.35
N ASN A 151 -12.57 -5.33 -1.27
CA ASN A 151 -12.47 -5.60 -2.69
C ASN A 151 -12.01 -4.37 -3.48
N VAL A 152 -11.32 -4.62 -4.59
CA VAL A 152 -10.98 -3.62 -5.60
C VAL A 152 -10.81 -4.33 -6.95
N ALA A 153 -11.14 -3.64 -8.04
CA ALA A 153 -11.01 -4.18 -9.38
C ALA A 153 -10.30 -3.20 -10.31
N PHE A 154 -9.59 -3.76 -11.30
CA PHE A 154 -8.81 -3.03 -12.29
C PHE A 154 -9.07 -3.56 -13.70
N LEU A 155 -9.11 -2.65 -14.66
CA LEU A 155 -8.99 -2.95 -16.09
C LEU A 155 -7.54 -2.73 -16.50
N THR A 156 -6.87 -3.80 -16.93
CA THR A 156 -5.47 -3.76 -17.40
C THR A 156 -5.36 -3.20 -18.82
N PRO A 157 -4.16 -2.78 -19.26
CA PRO A 157 -3.95 -2.32 -20.64
C PRO A 157 -4.26 -3.37 -21.72
N ASP A 158 -4.21 -4.66 -21.38
CA ASP A 158 -4.56 -5.77 -22.28
C ASP A 158 -6.06 -6.15 -22.23
N SER A 159 -6.90 -5.31 -21.61
CA SER A 159 -8.35 -5.49 -21.48
C SER A 159 -8.78 -6.67 -20.59
N THR A 160 -7.92 -7.11 -19.68
CA THR A 160 -8.25 -8.08 -18.63
C THR A 160 -8.84 -7.37 -17.41
N ILE A 161 -9.87 -7.96 -16.79
CA ILE A 161 -10.36 -7.50 -15.49
C ILE A 161 -9.67 -8.32 -14.40
N VAL A 162 -9.03 -7.62 -13.47
CA VAL A 162 -8.38 -8.21 -12.29
C VAL A 162 -9.13 -7.72 -11.06
N SER A 163 -9.62 -8.65 -10.24
CA SER A 163 -10.22 -8.34 -8.94
C SER A 163 -9.35 -8.92 -7.84
N VAL A 164 -9.10 -8.11 -6.80
CA VAL A 164 -8.47 -8.56 -5.56
C VAL A 164 -9.53 -8.50 -4.48
N ILE A 165 -9.64 -9.59 -3.71
CA ILE A 165 -10.62 -9.74 -2.62
C ILE A 165 -9.88 -10.26 -1.40
N MET A 166 -10.14 -9.67 -0.24
CA MET A 166 -9.60 -10.10 1.05
C MET A 166 -10.73 -10.29 2.05
N ASN A 167 -10.67 -11.41 2.77
CA ASN A 167 -11.44 -11.65 3.96
C ASN A 167 -10.53 -11.43 5.17
N PRO A 168 -10.65 -10.29 5.87
CA PRO A 168 -9.87 -10.01 7.07
C PRO A 168 -10.24 -10.93 8.25
#